data_AF-A0A1G6H833-F1
#
_entry.id   AF-A0A1G6H833-F1
#
_cell.length_a   1.000
_cell.length_b   1.000
_cell.length_c   1.000
_cell.angle_alpha   90.00
_cell.angle_beta   90.00
_cell.angle_gamma   90.00
#
_symmetry.space_group_name_H-M   'P 1'
#
loop_
_entity.id
_entity.type
_entity.pdbx_description
1 polymer ?
#
loop_
_entity_poly.entity_id
_entity_poly.type
_entity_poly.pdbx_seq_one_letter_code
_entity_poly.pdbx_strand_id
1 'polypeptide(L)'
;MSSVGVLRKMKVAYAVGDPQVNYTLVLDNEDIPMNRLLGTAIRLSWTNRILCLNCGKTTKKSFGQGYCYPCFIKIPETEACVLRPELCRAHLGEARNMQWAEQHCLADHYVYLAVSGGLKVGVTRKSQIPIRWIDQGASRAVRIAQLPNRFLAGSLEVALKAYFSDKTDWRKMLRGVEPEEIDLAGQRTLSRELFPQNLLDYFLPSDEIYEINYPVLEYPTILNSVNLEKVGIVEGVLTGIRGQYIMLDKQRVMNIRTFSGYEIIFEKVDL
;
A
#
# COMPACT_ATOMS: atom_id res chain seq x y z
N MET A 1 9.53 25.29 -8.31
CA MET A 1 10.15 24.34 -7.34
C MET A 1 10.59 23.13 -8.12
N SER A 2 11.87 22.75 -8.07
CA SER A 2 12.44 21.62 -8.83
C SER A 2 13.38 20.82 -7.93
N SER A 3 13.23 19.49 -7.93
CA SER A 3 13.89 18.57 -7.01
C SER A 3 14.31 17.30 -7.74
N VAL A 4 15.51 16.78 -7.48
CA VAL A 4 16.00 15.55 -8.12
C VAL A 4 16.31 14.49 -7.06
N GLY A 5 15.85 13.27 -7.29
CA GLY A 5 16.21 12.15 -6.43
C GLY A 5 15.52 10.85 -6.77
N VAL A 6 15.88 9.80 -6.04
CA VAL A 6 15.29 8.46 -6.22
C VAL A 6 13.93 8.41 -5.55
N LEU A 7 12.93 8.04 -6.33
CA LEU A 7 11.56 7.92 -5.88
C LEU A 7 11.42 6.76 -4.88
N ARG A 8 10.69 7.00 -3.80
CA ARG A 8 10.27 5.98 -2.84
C ARG A 8 8.76 5.95 -2.74
N LYS A 9 8.24 4.90 -2.09
CA LYS A 9 6.84 4.85 -1.65
C LYS A 9 6.50 6.14 -0.91
N MET A 10 5.35 6.75 -1.22
CA MET A 10 4.89 7.95 -0.51
C MET A 10 4.71 7.64 0.97
N LYS A 11 5.18 8.55 1.83
CA LYS A 11 4.84 8.53 3.26
C LYS A 11 3.40 8.99 3.41
N VAL A 12 2.70 8.38 4.36
CA VAL A 12 1.33 8.73 4.70
C VAL A 12 1.26 9.05 6.17
N ALA A 13 0.54 10.13 6.48
CA ALA A 13 0.16 10.48 7.84
C ALA A 13 -1.38 10.54 7.91
N TYR A 14 -1.91 10.03 9.01
CA TYR A 14 -3.34 9.98 9.28
C TYR A 14 -3.52 10.29 10.77
N ALA A 15 -4.28 11.33 11.08
CA ALA A 15 -4.47 11.79 12.45
C ALA A 15 -5.87 11.44 12.94
N VAL A 16 -5.99 11.00 14.19
CA VAL A 16 -7.29 10.76 14.83
C VAL A 16 -8.02 12.10 14.93
N GLY A 17 -9.20 12.22 14.31
CA GLY A 17 -10.00 13.44 14.26
C GLY A 17 -9.86 14.27 12.98
N ASP A 18 -8.87 13.97 12.12
CA ASP A 18 -8.81 14.49 10.75
C ASP A 18 -8.80 13.29 9.78
N PRO A 19 -9.96 12.96 9.19
CA PRO A 19 -10.09 11.73 8.43
C PRO A 19 -9.37 11.82 7.07
N GLN A 20 -8.83 12.97 6.66
CA GLN A 20 -8.12 13.11 5.40
C GLN A 20 -6.66 12.66 5.52
N VAL A 21 -6.27 11.72 4.66
CA VAL A 21 -4.88 11.26 4.58
C VAL A 21 -3.96 12.36 4.02
N ASN A 22 -2.81 12.55 4.68
CA ASN A 22 -1.73 13.41 4.22
C ASN A 22 -0.63 12.60 3.53
N TYR A 23 -0.26 12.98 2.32
CA TYR A 23 0.76 12.32 1.49
C TYR A 23 2.00 13.18 1.35
N THR A 24 3.16 12.53 1.47
CA THR A 24 4.47 13.13 1.17
C THR A 24 5.17 12.28 0.13
N LEU A 25 5.51 12.88 -1.00
CA LEU A 25 6.37 12.27 -2.00
C LEU A 25 7.80 12.31 -1.47
N VAL A 26 8.46 11.16 -1.48
CA VAL A 26 9.80 11.03 -0.92
C VAL A 26 10.77 10.83 -2.08
N LEU A 27 11.67 11.78 -2.22
CA LEU A 27 12.93 11.65 -2.94
C LEU A 27 14.03 11.48 -1.90
N ASP A 28 15.09 10.74 -2.20
CA ASP A 28 16.19 10.46 -1.24
C ASP A 28 16.70 11.69 -0.45
N ASN A 29 16.62 12.87 -1.06
CA ASN A 29 17.13 14.12 -0.51
C ASN A 29 16.03 15.11 -0.08
N GLU A 30 14.76 14.82 -0.37
CA GLU A 30 13.67 15.80 -0.19
C GLU A 30 12.30 15.15 0.01
N ASP A 31 11.55 15.68 0.97
CA ASP A 31 10.17 15.31 1.26
C ASP A 31 9.24 16.41 0.73
N ILE A 32 8.38 16.07 -0.24
CA ILE A 32 7.48 17.02 -0.89
C ILE A 32 6.03 16.80 -0.41
N PRO A 33 5.40 17.78 0.29
CA PRO A 33 4.04 17.64 0.81
C PRO A 33 3.00 17.74 -0.32
N MET A 34 2.58 16.58 -0.84
CA MET A 34 1.77 16.49 -2.07
C MET A 34 0.36 17.06 -1.91
N ASN A 35 -0.24 16.99 -0.72
CA ASN A 35 -1.58 17.55 -0.47
C ASN A 35 -1.64 19.06 -0.78
N ARG A 36 -0.52 19.78 -0.60
CA ARG A 36 -0.44 21.23 -0.90
C ARG A 36 -0.38 21.55 -2.39
N LEU A 37 -0.19 20.53 -3.23
CA LEU A 37 -0.06 20.64 -4.68
C LEU A 37 -1.35 20.25 -5.41
N LEU A 38 -2.41 19.86 -4.69
CA LEU A 38 -3.72 19.61 -5.31
C LEU A 38 -4.20 20.83 -6.09
N GLY A 39 -4.69 20.59 -7.31
CA GLY A 39 -5.12 21.64 -8.24
C GLY A 39 -3.98 22.36 -8.97
N THR A 40 -2.72 22.02 -8.70
CA THR A 40 -1.55 22.60 -9.39
C THR A 40 -0.95 21.62 -10.39
N ALA A 41 -0.29 22.13 -11.43
CA ALA A 41 0.44 21.30 -12.38
C ALA A 41 1.76 20.80 -11.78
N ILE A 42 2.02 19.51 -11.96
CA ILE A 42 3.27 18.86 -11.55
C ILE A 42 3.87 18.14 -12.75
N ARG A 43 5.20 18.02 -12.77
CA ARG A 43 5.95 17.25 -13.76
C ARG A 43 6.90 16.29 -13.06
N LEU A 44 6.93 15.04 -13.52
CA LEU A 44 7.87 14.00 -13.14
C LEU A 44 8.63 13.57 -14.40
N SER A 45 9.93 13.87 -14.46
CA SER A 45 10.80 13.51 -15.58
C SER A 45 11.78 12.43 -15.17
N TRP A 46 11.76 11.28 -15.83
CA TRP A 46 12.69 10.19 -15.55
C TRP A 46 14.07 10.51 -16.13
N THR A 47 15.10 10.35 -15.30
CA THR A 47 16.50 10.59 -15.67
C THR A 47 17.14 9.43 -16.45
N ASN A 48 16.36 8.40 -16.79
CA ASN A 48 16.83 7.11 -17.31
C ASN A 48 17.69 6.30 -16.33
N ARG A 49 17.72 6.66 -15.04
CA ARG A 49 18.45 5.94 -14.00
C ARG A 49 17.49 5.22 -13.05
N ILE A 50 17.87 4.01 -12.66
CA ILE A 50 17.21 3.22 -11.62
C ILE A 50 18.29 2.77 -10.64
N LEU A 51 18.10 3.06 -9.35
CA LEU A 51 19.00 2.72 -8.27
C LEU A 51 18.33 1.72 -7.32
N CYS A 52 19.08 0.71 -6.91
CA CYS A 52 18.61 -0.23 -5.91
C CYS A 52 18.46 0.46 -4.55
N LEU A 53 17.27 0.43 -3.96
CA LEU A 53 16.98 1.05 -2.66
C LEU A 53 17.74 0.40 -1.49
N ASN A 54 18.29 -0.81 -1.67
CA ASN A 54 19.09 -1.49 -0.65
C ASN A 54 20.60 -1.20 -0.77
N CYS A 55 21.16 -1.29 -1.99
CA CYS A 55 22.62 -1.23 -2.18
C CYS A 55 23.12 -0.03 -2.99
N GLY A 56 22.23 0.86 -3.43
CA GLY A 56 22.55 2.06 -4.21
C GLY A 56 23.05 1.82 -5.64
N LYS A 57 23.32 0.57 -6.03
CA LYS A 57 23.82 0.26 -7.38
C LYS A 57 22.79 0.57 -8.45
N THR A 58 23.25 1.15 -9.57
CA THR A 58 22.46 1.34 -10.78
C THR A 58 22.06 -0.02 -11.37
N THR A 59 20.82 -0.14 -11.84
CA THR A 59 20.26 -1.34 -12.46
C THR A 59 19.44 -0.96 -13.70
N LYS A 60 19.28 -1.90 -14.64
CA LYS A 60 18.43 -1.71 -15.82
C LYS A 60 16.93 -1.91 -15.52
N LYS A 61 16.61 -2.64 -14.45
CA LYS A 61 15.25 -2.98 -14.04
C LYS A 61 15.12 -2.96 -12.53
N SER A 62 13.94 -2.58 -12.05
CA SER A 62 13.54 -2.64 -10.64
C SER A 62 12.73 -3.91 -10.37
N PHE A 63 13.08 -4.63 -9.29
CA PHE A 63 12.40 -5.83 -8.79
C PHE A 63 11.87 -5.58 -7.39
N GLY A 64 10.73 -6.18 -7.04
CA GLY A 64 10.18 -6.08 -5.69
C GLY A 64 9.94 -4.63 -5.21
N GLN A 65 9.63 -3.72 -6.13
CA GLN A 65 9.37 -2.29 -5.84
C GLN A 65 10.61 -1.52 -5.35
N GLY A 66 11.76 -1.69 -6.01
CA GLY A 66 12.92 -0.82 -5.78
C GLY A 66 14.28 -1.52 -5.72
N TYR A 67 14.37 -2.83 -5.96
CA TYR A 67 15.60 -3.58 -5.76
C TYR A 67 16.22 -4.07 -7.06
N CYS A 68 17.55 -4.17 -7.11
CA CYS A 68 18.22 -4.95 -8.15
C CYS A 68 18.00 -6.45 -7.89
N TYR A 69 18.10 -7.27 -8.94
CA TYR A 69 17.85 -8.71 -8.86
C TYR A 69 18.66 -9.43 -7.75
N PRO A 70 19.98 -9.18 -7.58
CA PRO A 70 20.75 -9.79 -6.48
C PRO A 70 20.23 -9.43 -5.08
N CYS A 71 19.75 -8.21 -4.87
CA CYS A 71 19.15 -7.84 -3.58
C CYS A 71 17.78 -8.51 -3.42
N PHE A 72 16.94 -8.46 -4.46
CA PHE A 72 15.61 -9.06 -4.46
C PHE A 72 15.60 -10.55 -4.06
N ILE A 73 16.61 -11.33 -4.44
CA ILE A 73 16.68 -12.75 -4.05
C ILE A 73 17.30 -12.99 -2.66
N LYS A 74 18.02 -12.02 -2.08
CA LYS A 74 18.82 -12.19 -0.85
C LYS A 74 18.25 -11.52 0.38
N ILE A 75 17.66 -10.33 0.25
CA ILE A 75 17.25 -9.53 1.41
C ILE A 75 15.96 -10.09 2.04
N PRO A 76 15.76 -9.96 3.35
CA PRO A 76 14.58 -10.49 4.03
C PRO A 76 13.28 -9.73 3.65
N GLU A 77 13.35 -8.45 3.26
CA GLU A 77 12.21 -7.61 2.84
C GLU A 77 11.49 -8.14 1.60
N THR A 78 12.15 -8.97 0.81
CA THR A 78 11.63 -9.56 -0.43
C THR A 78 11.48 -11.07 -0.31
N GLU A 79 11.49 -11.62 0.90
CA GLU A 79 11.21 -13.02 1.14
C GLU A 79 9.78 -13.36 0.71
N ALA A 80 9.57 -14.60 0.24
CA ALA A 80 8.27 -15.04 -0.27
C ALA A 80 7.13 -14.81 0.73
N CYS A 81 7.41 -14.96 2.03
CA CYS A 81 6.44 -14.77 3.09
C CYS A 81 5.96 -13.31 3.26
N VAL A 82 6.65 -12.34 2.67
CA VAL A 82 6.20 -10.92 2.65
C VAL A 82 4.99 -10.74 1.73
N LEU A 83 4.92 -11.53 0.65
CA LEU A 83 3.79 -11.55 -0.29
C LEU A 83 2.75 -12.61 0.05
N ARG A 84 3.19 -13.72 0.64
CA ARG A 84 2.39 -14.89 1.00
C ARG A 84 2.60 -15.25 2.47
N PRO A 85 1.93 -14.55 3.41
CA PRO A 85 2.16 -14.70 4.85
C PRO A 85 2.11 -16.14 5.36
N GLU A 86 1.27 -16.99 4.75
CA GLU A 86 1.11 -18.41 5.07
C GLU A 86 2.36 -19.27 4.80
N LEU A 87 3.31 -18.77 3.99
CA LEU A 87 4.57 -19.46 3.72
C LEU A 87 5.68 -19.10 4.72
N CYS A 88 5.38 -18.29 5.75
CA CYS A 88 6.37 -17.88 6.73
C CYS A 88 6.83 -19.06 7.59
N ARG A 89 8.13 -19.34 7.62
CA ARG A 89 8.75 -20.41 8.44
C ARG A 89 9.60 -19.87 9.59
N ALA A 90 9.57 -18.56 9.85
CA ALA A 90 10.36 -17.94 10.91
C ALA A 90 10.07 -18.51 12.31
N HIS A 91 8.83 -18.97 12.55
CA HIS A 91 8.44 -19.61 13.81
C HIS A 91 9.11 -20.98 14.03
N LEU A 92 9.71 -21.55 12.97
CA LEU A 92 10.53 -22.77 12.99
C LEU A 92 12.03 -22.46 13.02
N GLY A 93 12.42 -21.18 13.16
CA GLY A 93 13.82 -20.77 13.09
C GLY A 93 14.38 -20.64 11.66
N GLU A 94 13.51 -20.60 10.64
CA GLU A 94 13.92 -20.55 9.23
C GLU A 94 13.51 -19.23 8.57
N ALA A 95 14.50 -18.39 8.23
CA ALA A 95 14.34 -17.18 7.42
C ALA A 95 15.68 -16.81 6.75
N ARG A 96 15.65 -15.95 5.72
CA ARG A 96 16.89 -15.38 5.13
C ARG A 96 17.74 -14.63 6.15
N ASN A 97 17.09 -14.00 7.13
CA ASN A 97 17.72 -13.33 8.25
C ASN A 97 16.80 -13.43 9.48
N MET A 98 17.23 -14.16 10.51
CA MET A 98 16.42 -14.39 11.70
C MET A 98 16.23 -13.14 12.57
N GLN A 99 17.25 -12.30 12.72
CA GLN A 99 17.13 -11.05 13.48
C GLN A 99 16.07 -10.12 12.87
N TRP A 100 16.03 -10.03 11.54
CA TRP A 100 14.97 -9.30 10.85
C TRP A 100 13.61 -9.97 11.03
N ALA A 101 13.55 -11.30 10.93
CA ALA A 101 12.32 -12.07 11.05
C ALA A 101 11.71 -12.00 12.47
N GLU A 102 12.52 -11.91 13.52
CA GLU A 102 12.04 -11.68 14.89
C GLU A 102 11.22 -10.39 14.97
N GLN A 103 11.71 -9.31 14.36
CA GLN A 103 11.06 -8.00 14.38
C GLN A 103 9.86 -7.88 13.42
N HIS A 104 9.83 -8.69 12.35
CA HIS A 104 8.88 -8.50 11.24
C HIS A 104 7.93 -9.67 10.99
N CYS A 105 8.34 -10.89 11.31
CA CYS A 105 7.58 -12.13 11.11
C CYS A 105 7.04 -12.66 12.44
N LEU A 106 7.82 -12.60 13.52
CA LEU A 106 7.46 -13.06 14.87
C LEU A 106 6.91 -11.94 15.77
N ALA A 107 6.46 -10.85 15.15
CA ALA A 107 5.75 -9.77 15.80
C ALA A 107 4.23 -9.94 15.65
N ASP A 108 3.46 -9.18 16.43
CA ASP A 108 2.02 -9.13 16.32
C ASP A 108 1.55 -8.71 14.91
N HIS A 109 0.61 -9.49 14.36
CA HIS A 109 -0.06 -9.21 13.10
C HIS A 109 -1.57 -9.08 13.33
N TYR A 110 -2.19 -8.16 12.60
CA TYR A 110 -3.64 -8.09 12.47
C TYR A 110 -4.08 -8.77 11.18
N VAL A 111 -5.14 -9.55 11.27
CA VAL A 111 -6.03 -9.84 10.15
C VAL A 111 -7.17 -8.82 10.20
N TYR A 112 -7.59 -8.33 9.04
CA TYR A 112 -8.62 -7.29 8.94
C TYR A 112 -9.49 -7.49 7.70
N LEU A 113 -10.68 -6.90 7.73
CA LEU A 113 -11.51 -6.68 6.55
C LEU A 113 -11.38 -5.22 6.11
N ALA A 114 -11.38 -4.98 4.80
CA ALA A 114 -11.30 -3.64 4.23
C ALA A 114 -12.18 -3.49 2.99
N VAL A 115 -12.73 -2.30 2.79
CA VAL A 115 -13.46 -1.91 1.58
C VAL A 115 -12.55 -1.07 0.70
N SER A 116 -12.13 -1.63 -0.44
CA SER A 116 -11.26 -0.96 -1.43
C SER A 116 -11.65 -1.42 -2.84
N GLY A 117 -12.63 -0.73 -3.44
CA GLY A 117 -13.29 -1.17 -4.68
C GLY A 117 -14.14 -2.45 -4.52
N GLY A 118 -14.23 -2.98 -3.30
CA GLY A 118 -14.88 -4.21 -2.89
C GLY A 118 -14.43 -4.64 -1.50
N LEU A 119 -15.18 -5.55 -0.86
CA LEU A 119 -14.80 -6.15 0.42
C LEU A 119 -13.65 -7.13 0.23
N LYS A 120 -12.67 -7.08 1.13
CA LYS A 120 -11.56 -8.04 1.13
C LYS A 120 -10.99 -8.31 2.51
N VAL A 121 -10.28 -9.43 2.63
CA VAL A 121 -9.47 -9.79 3.80
C VAL A 121 -8.00 -9.46 3.55
N GLY A 122 -7.25 -9.11 4.59
CA GLY A 122 -5.82 -8.88 4.49
C GLY A 122 -5.06 -9.05 5.81
N VAL A 123 -3.74 -9.22 5.70
CA VAL A 123 -2.80 -9.30 6.84
C VAL A 123 -1.85 -8.11 6.85
N THR A 124 -1.53 -7.64 8.06
CA THR A 124 -0.42 -6.71 8.26
C THR A 124 0.13 -6.75 9.67
N ARG A 125 1.34 -6.22 9.87
CA ARG A 125 1.91 -6.04 11.21
C ARG A 125 1.10 -5.00 11.98
N LYS A 126 1.00 -5.18 13.30
CA LYS A 126 0.34 -4.22 14.20
C LYS A 126 0.82 -2.78 13.99
N SER A 127 2.12 -2.58 13.83
CA SER A 127 2.75 -1.27 13.61
C SER A 127 2.47 -0.63 12.24
N GLN A 128 1.76 -1.32 11.34
CA GLN A 128 1.42 -0.81 10.01
C GLN A 128 -0.04 -0.41 9.89
N ILE A 129 -0.82 -0.45 10.96
CA ILE A 129 -2.17 0.10 11.00
C ILE A 129 -2.12 1.58 11.38
N PRO A 130 -2.82 2.49 10.66
CA PRO A 130 -3.66 2.28 9.48
C PRO A 130 -2.91 2.40 8.12
N ILE A 131 -1.60 2.63 8.12
CA ILE A 131 -0.76 2.84 6.91
C ILE A 131 -1.02 1.80 5.81
N ARG A 132 -1.17 0.52 6.17
CA ARG A 132 -1.39 -0.57 5.22
C ARG A 132 -2.75 -0.47 4.52
N TRP A 133 -3.79 -0.01 5.22
CA TRP A 133 -5.12 0.21 4.65
C TRP A 133 -5.10 1.38 3.68
N ILE A 134 -4.44 2.47 4.08
CA ILE A 134 -4.22 3.65 3.25
C ILE A 134 -3.49 3.28 1.97
N ASP A 135 -2.38 2.53 2.05
CA ASP A 135 -1.62 2.04 0.88
C ASP A 135 -2.47 1.28 -0.13
N GLN A 136 -3.50 0.59 0.36
CA GLN A 136 -4.44 -0.20 -0.44
C GLN A 136 -5.65 0.61 -0.88
N GLY A 137 -5.69 1.91 -0.58
CA GLY A 137 -6.79 2.82 -0.89
C GLY A 137 -8.12 2.41 -0.26
N ALA A 138 -8.10 1.73 0.88
CA ALA A 138 -9.32 1.36 1.59
C ALA A 138 -10.04 2.59 2.14
N SER A 139 -11.36 2.66 2.00
CA SER A 139 -12.19 3.70 2.61
C SER A 139 -12.68 3.32 3.99
N ARG A 140 -12.94 2.04 4.20
CA ARG A 140 -13.37 1.48 5.47
C ARG A 140 -12.55 0.24 5.81
N ALA A 141 -12.18 0.07 7.07
CA ALA A 141 -11.49 -1.13 7.53
C ALA A 141 -11.84 -1.47 8.98
N VAL A 142 -11.83 -2.76 9.30
CA VAL A 142 -12.05 -3.26 10.65
C VAL A 142 -11.11 -4.41 10.95
N ARG A 143 -10.52 -4.40 12.15
CA ARG A 143 -9.68 -5.52 12.63
C ARG A 143 -10.57 -6.69 13.04
N ILE A 144 -10.14 -7.91 12.70
CA ILE A 144 -10.88 -9.12 13.07
C ILE A 144 -10.11 -10.00 14.05
N ALA A 145 -8.77 -10.06 13.95
CA ALA A 145 -7.95 -10.90 14.83
C ALA A 145 -6.54 -10.34 15.02
N GLN A 146 -5.94 -10.61 16.18
CA GLN A 146 -4.53 -10.32 16.48
C GLN A 146 -3.78 -11.62 16.75
N LEU A 147 -2.77 -11.93 15.94
CA LEU A 147 -2.01 -13.17 16.04
C LEU A 147 -0.53 -12.87 16.29
N PRO A 148 0.18 -13.73 17.05
CA PRO A 148 1.54 -13.43 17.53
C PRO A 148 2.61 -13.53 16.44
N ASN A 149 2.27 -14.02 15.25
CA ASN A 149 3.22 -14.11 14.14
C ASN A 149 2.52 -14.11 12.78
N ARG A 150 3.31 -13.87 11.74
CA ARG A 150 2.88 -13.77 10.34
C ARG A 150 2.28 -15.07 9.81
N PHE A 151 2.82 -16.22 10.21
CA PHE A 151 2.36 -17.52 9.72
C PHE A 151 0.91 -17.75 10.12
N LEU A 152 0.58 -17.63 11.41
CA LEU A 152 -0.79 -17.82 11.91
C LEU A 152 -1.75 -16.82 11.27
N ALA A 153 -1.34 -15.55 11.16
CA ALA A 153 -2.15 -14.53 10.49
C ALA A 153 -2.39 -14.86 9.01
N GLY A 154 -1.37 -15.38 8.32
CA GLY A 154 -1.49 -15.87 6.95
C GLY A 154 -2.40 -17.08 6.81
N SER A 155 -2.30 -18.06 7.72
CA SER A 155 -3.18 -19.22 7.75
C SER A 155 -4.65 -18.80 7.90
N LEU A 156 -4.92 -17.82 8.78
CA LEU A 156 -6.26 -17.26 8.95
C LEU A 156 -6.72 -16.50 7.69
N GLU A 157 -5.86 -15.68 7.07
CA GLU A 157 -6.17 -15.00 5.81
C GLU A 157 -6.56 -16.00 4.73
N VAL A 158 -5.79 -17.08 4.56
CA VAL A 158 -6.07 -18.14 3.58
C VAL A 158 -7.40 -18.84 3.86
N ALA A 159 -7.72 -19.14 5.11
CA ALA A 159 -9.02 -19.73 5.47
C ALA A 159 -10.19 -18.80 5.07
N LEU A 160 -10.03 -17.50 5.27
CA LEU A 160 -11.05 -16.50 4.98
C LEU A 160 -11.14 -16.14 3.47
N LYS A 161 -10.09 -16.39 2.68
CA LYS A 161 -10.08 -16.16 1.21
C LYS A 161 -11.11 -16.97 0.45
N ALA A 162 -11.61 -18.07 1.02
CA ALA A 162 -12.70 -18.84 0.41
C ALA A 162 -14.03 -18.07 0.38
N TYR A 163 -14.17 -17.03 1.22
CA TYR A 163 -15.41 -16.28 1.41
C TYR A 163 -15.26 -14.79 1.06
N PHE A 164 -14.06 -14.24 1.25
CA PHE A 164 -13.74 -12.84 0.94
C PHE A 164 -12.67 -12.77 -0.14
N SER A 165 -12.78 -11.80 -1.06
CA SER A 165 -11.69 -11.50 -2.00
C SER A 165 -10.41 -11.12 -1.23
N ASP A 166 -9.23 -11.37 -1.80
CA ASP A 166 -7.95 -10.82 -1.32
C ASP A 166 -7.41 -9.71 -2.23
N LYS A 167 -8.05 -9.48 -3.38
CA LYS A 167 -7.61 -8.51 -4.39
C LYS A 167 -8.44 -7.24 -4.33
N THR A 168 -7.75 -6.12 -4.40
CA THR A 168 -8.34 -4.79 -4.62
C THR A 168 -8.68 -4.63 -6.11
N ASP A 169 -9.93 -4.26 -6.40
CA ASP A 169 -10.28 -3.69 -7.70
C ASP A 169 -9.84 -2.23 -7.73
N TRP A 170 -8.57 -2.01 -8.08
CA TRP A 170 -7.95 -0.69 -8.07
C TRP A 170 -8.65 0.29 -9.01
N ARG A 171 -9.34 -0.21 -10.05
CA ARG A 171 -10.09 0.66 -10.97
C ARG A 171 -11.32 1.22 -10.28
N LYS A 172 -12.13 0.39 -9.62
CA LYS A 172 -13.28 0.87 -8.84
C LYS A 172 -12.84 1.84 -7.74
N MET A 173 -11.79 1.46 -7.00
CA MET A 173 -11.16 2.28 -5.96
C MET A 173 -10.77 3.68 -6.47
N LEU A 174 -10.10 3.78 -7.62
CA LEU A 174 -9.65 5.07 -8.15
C LEU A 174 -10.74 5.87 -8.87
N ARG A 175 -11.91 5.29 -9.18
CA ARG A 175 -13.08 6.04 -9.66
C ARG A 175 -13.99 6.53 -8.53
N GLY A 176 -13.64 6.23 -7.27
CA GLY A 176 -14.51 6.51 -6.14
C GLY A 176 -15.79 5.67 -6.13
N VAL A 177 -15.85 4.61 -6.96
CA VAL A 177 -17.00 3.70 -7.00
C VAL A 177 -16.83 2.71 -5.85
N GLU A 178 -17.56 2.95 -4.78
CA GLU A 178 -17.65 2.03 -3.66
C GLU A 178 -18.99 1.33 -3.66
N PRO A 179 -19.06 0.05 -3.28
CA PRO A 179 -20.34 -0.58 -3.04
C PRO A 179 -20.98 0.12 -1.84
N GLU A 180 -22.05 0.88 -2.08
CA GLU A 180 -22.78 1.65 -1.05
C GLU A 180 -23.32 0.73 0.08
N GLU A 181 -23.45 -0.57 -0.16
CA GLU A 181 -24.16 -1.52 0.71
C GLU A 181 -23.27 -2.52 1.47
N ILE A 182 -21.94 -2.36 1.52
CA ILE A 182 -21.13 -3.28 2.35
C ILE A 182 -21.32 -2.97 3.85
N ASP A 183 -22.09 -3.82 4.52
CA ASP A 183 -22.18 -3.91 5.98
C ASP A 183 -20.92 -4.56 6.55
N LEU A 184 -19.90 -3.74 6.83
CA LEU A 184 -18.62 -4.24 7.32
C LEU A 184 -18.72 -4.87 8.72
N ALA A 185 -19.66 -4.43 9.55
CA ALA A 185 -19.89 -4.98 10.88
C ALA A 185 -20.49 -6.39 10.81
N GLY A 186 -21.52 -6.58 9.96
CA GLY A 186 -22.09 -7.90 9.70
C GLY A 186 -21.07 -8.86 9.09
N GLN A 187 -20.25 -8.40 8.14
CA GLN A 187 -19.20 -9.23 7.52
C GLN A 187 -18.11 -9.63 8.51
N ARG A 188 -17.80 -8.76 9.48
CA ARG A 188 -16.91 -9.11 10.59
C ARG A 188 -17.52 -10.17 11.49
N THR A 189 -18.80 -10.06 11.84
CA THR A 189 -19.51 -11.08 12.63
C THR A 189 -19.50 -12.43 11.92
N LEU A 190 -19.85 -12.45 10.63
CA LEU A 190 -19.76 -13.65 9.79
C LEU A 190 -18.34 -14.22 9.77
N SER A 191 -17.32 -13.37 9.66
CA SER A 191 -15.93 -13.84 9.61
C SER A 191 -15.56 -14.68 10.84
N ARG A 192 -16.10 -14.37 12.02
CA ARG A 192 -15.83 -15.13 13.25
C ARG A 192 -16.32 -16.57 13.14
N GLU A 193 -17.48 -16.80 12.53
CA GLU A 193 -18.05 -18.14 12.35
C GLU A 193 -17.22 -18.99 11.39
N LEU A 194 -16.43 -18.34 10.53
CA LEU A 194 -15.55 -18.96 9.55
C LEU A 194 -14.14 -19.21 10.09
N PHE A 195 -13.82 -18.83 11.34
CA PHE A 195 -12.50 -19.06 11.91
C PHE A 195 -12.28 -20.56 12.16
N PRO A 196 -11.09 -21.08 11.84
CA PRO A 196 -10.66 -22.38 12.35
C PRO A 196 -10.71 -22.42 13.88
N GLN A 197 -11.15 -23.54 14.46
CA GLN A 197 -11.30 -23.68 15.92
C GLN A 197 -10.02 -23.33 16.69
N ASN A 198 -8.85 -23.73 16.18
CA ASN A 198 -7.56 -23.47 16.79
C ASN A 198 -7.10 -21.99 16.69
N LEU A 199 -7.86 -21.13 16.00
CA LEU A 199 -7.57 -19.71 15.84
C LEU A 199 -8.66 -18.80 16.42
N LEU A 200 -9.75 -19.36 16.95
CA LEU A 200 -10.91 -18.61 17.42
C LEU A 200 -10.56 -17.65 18.58
N ASP A 201 -9.64 -18.07 19.45
CA ASP A 201 -9.19 -17.30 20.62
C ASP A 201 -8.46 -15.99 20.24
N TYR A 202 -8.02 -15.86 18.99
CA TYR A 202 -7.37 -14.64 18.49
C TYR A 202 -8.35 -13.59 17.96
N PHE A 203 -9.65 -13.90 17.90
CA PHE A 203 -10.67 -12.96 17.47
C PHE A 203 -10.74 -11.75 18.42
N LEU A 204 -10.71 -10.54 17.86
CA LEU A 204 -10.74 -9.33 18.68
C LEU A 204 -12.15 -9.04 19.17
N PRO A 205 -12.34 -8.48 20.38
CA PRO A 205 -13.65 -8.03 20.82
C PRO A 205 -14.09 -6.72 20.13
N SER A 206 -13.13 -5.83 19.82
CA SER A 206 -13.40 -4.51 19.23
C SER A 206 -13.83 -4.59 17.77
N ASP A 207 -14.91 -3.89 17.46
CA ASP A 207 -15.56 -3.73 16.15
C ASP A 207 -15.34 -2.34 15.54
N GLU A 208 -14.36 -1.58 16.04
CA GLU A 208 -14.08 -0.22 15.59
C GLU A 208 -13.82 -0.17 14.08
N ILE A 209 -14.74 0.47 13.35
CA ILE A 209 -14.63 0.73 11.92
C ILE A 209 -13.85 2.02 11.71
N TYR A 210 -12.77 1.92 10.96
CA TYR A 210 -11.95 3.06 10.55
C TYR A 210 -12.46 3.59 9.23
N GLU A 211 -12.78 4.88 9.18
CA GLU A 211 -13.12 5.59 7.95
C GLU A 211 -11.92 6.42 7.46
N ILE A 212 -11.59 6.30 6.18
CA ILE A 212 -10.39 6.87 5.58
C ILE A 212 -10.82 7.72 4.38
N ASN A 213 -10.62 9.03 4.51
CA ASN A 213 -10.86 9.97 3.43
C ASN A 213 -9.57 10.32 2.70
N TYR A 214 -9.67 10.52 1.40
CA TYR A 214 -8.53 10.77 0.52
C TYR A 214 -8.57 12.18 -0.05
N PRO A 215 -7.42 12.85 -0.23
CA PRO A 215 -7.35 14.15 -0.87
C PRO A 215 -7.58 14.01 -2.38
N VAL A 216 -8.84 13.96 -2.78
CA VAL A 216 -9.27 13.86 -4.17
C VAL A 216 -10.26 14.99 -4.45
N LEU A 217 -9.89 15.91 -5.33
CA LEU A 217 -10.76 17.01 -5.75
C LEU A 217 -11.91 16.49 -6.63
N GLU A 218 -11.58 15.57 -7.54
CA GLU A 218 -12.53 14.95 -8.45
C GLU A 218 -12.05 13.56 -8.85
N TYR A 219 -12.94 12.58 -8.73
CA TYR A 219 -12.63 11.21 -9.14
C TYR A 219 -12.75 11.07 -10.67
N PRO A 220 -11.77 10.43 -11.33
CA PRO A 220 -11.82 10.18 -12.76
C PRO A 220 -12.96 9.24 -13.15
N THR A 221 -13.70 9.55 -14.21
CA THR A 221 -14.69 8.64 -14.81
C THR A 221 -14.01 7.59 -15.70
N ILE A 222 -12.92 7.99 -16.37
CA ILE A 222 -12.07 7.14 -17.22
C ILE A 222 -10.69 7.03 -16.57
N LEU A 223 -10.12 5.82 -16.53
CA LEU A 223 -8.81 5.56 -15.92
C LEU A 223 -7.78 5.15 -16.95
N ASN A 224 -6.84 6.06 -17.23
CA ASN A 224 -5.68 5.84 -18.08
C ASN A 224 -4.43 5.70 -17.22
N SER A 225 -3.94 4.47 -17.04
CA SER A 225 -2.71 4.24 -16.28
C SER A 225 -1.50 4.73 -17.09
N VAL A 226 -0.72 5.64 -16.51
CA VAL A 226 0.51 6.15 -17.11
C VAL A 226 1.69 5.34 -16.59
N ASN A 227 2.63 5.02 -17.49
CA ASN A 227 3.86 4.34 -17.16
C ASN A 227 5.06 5.25 -17.49
N LEU A 228 5.74 5.73 -16.45
CA LEU A 228 6.85 6.68 -16.56
C LEU A 228 8.01 6.16 -17.42
N GLU A 229 8.32 4.86 -17.35
CA GLU A 229 9.39 4.25 -18.17
C GLU A 229 9.08 4.29 -19.67
N LYS A 230 7.79 4.23 -20.04
CA LYS A 230 7.36 4.28 -21.45
C LYS A 230 7.30 5.69 -22.02
N VAL A 231 6.91 6.68 -21.20
CA VAL A 231 6.66 8.04 -21.68
C VAL A 231 7.81 9.01 -21.37
N GLY A 232 8.69 8.66 -20.43
CA GLY A 232 9.83 9.48 -19.98
C GLY A 232 9.43 10.67 -19.10
N ILE A 233 8.33 11.36 -19.44
CA ILE A 233 7.83 12.52 -18.72
C ILE A 233 6.34 12.36 -18.45
N VAL A 234 5.94 12.61 -17.21
CA VAL A 234 4.54 12.65 -16.78
C VAL A 234 4.26 14.04 -16.21
N GLU A 235 3.43 14.81 -16.90
CA GLU A 235 3.03 16.16 -16.50
C GLU A 235 1.52 16.29 -16.53
N GLY A 236 0.92 17.00 -15.57
CA GLY A 236 -0.50 17.36 -15.53
C GLY A 236 -0.92 18.00 -14.21
N VAL A 237 -2.17 18.42 -14.11
CA VAL A 237 -2.77 18.95 -12.88
C VAL A 237 -3.03 17.82 -11.89
N LEU A 238 -2.47 17.90 -10.68
CA LEU A 238 -2.71 16.94 -9.61
C LEU A 238 -4.14 17.09 -9.07
N THR A 239 -5.03 16.19 -9.46
CA THR A 239 -6.45 16.25 -9.08
C THR A 239 -6.79 15.38 -7.87
N GLY A 240 -5.92 14.45 -7.49
CA GLY A 240 -6.14 13.63 -6.31
C GLY A 240 -5.05 12.62 -6.01
N ILE A 241 -5.10 12.07 -4.80
CA ILE A 241 -4.20 11.00 -4.34
C ILE A 241 -5.01 9.98 -3.56
N ARG A 242 -4.94 8.70 -3.95
CA ARG A 242 -5.58 7.59 -3.22
C ARG A 242 -4.69 6.35 -3.24
N GLY A 243 -4.35 5.87 -2.05
CA GLY A 243 -3.31 4.86 -1.87
C GLY A 243 -1.97 5.34 -2.40
N GLN A 244 -1.30 4.53 -3.21
CA GLN A 244 -0.02 4.93 -3.81
C GLN A 244 -0.18 5.51 -5.22
N TYR A 245 -1.39 5.96 -5.59
CA TYR A 245 -1.68 6.56 -6.88
C TYR A 245 -1.84 8.06 -6.79
N ILE A 246 -1.18 8.78 -7.70
CA ILE A 246 -1.55 10.16 -8.05
C ILE A 246 -2.54 10.13 -9.22
N MET A 247 -3.45 11.10 -9.24
CA MET A 247 -4.43 11.34 -10.31
C MET A 247 -4.11 12.67 -10.99
N LEU A 248 -4.06 12.65 -12.32
CA LEU A 248 -3.70 13.79 -13.16
C LEU A 248 -4.81 14.07 -14.18
N ASP A 249 -5.15 15.34 -14.37
CA ASP A 249 -6.12 15.84 -15.36
C ASP A 249 -7.45 15.08 -15.38
N LYS A 250 -7.88 14.58 -14.21
CA LYS A 250 -9.15 13.85 -14.03
C LYS A 250 -9.28 12.55 -14.85
N GLN A 251 -8.20 12.04 -15.45
CA GLN A 251 -8.28 10.84 -16.31
C GLN A 251 -7.05 9.94 -16.22
N ARG A 252 -5.89 10.50 -15.89
CA ARG A 252 -4.63 9.75 -15.84
C ARG A 252 -4.31 9.38 -14.40
N VAL A 253 -3.79 8.18 -14.20
CA VAL A 253 -3.34 7.72 -12.88
C VAL A 253 -1.96 7.10 -12.97
N MET A 254 -1.15 7.32 -11.94
CA MET A 254 0.20 6.76 -11.86
C MET A 254 0.45 6.24 -10.45
N ASN A 255 0.83 4.96 -10.35
CA ASN A 255 1.23 4.37 -9.08
C ASN A 255 2.70 4.72 -8.78
N ILE A 256 2.92 5.57 -7.79
CA ILE A 256 4.26 6.03 -7.37
C ILE A 256 5.13 4.87 -6.88
N ARG A 257 4.53 3.93 -6.13
CA ARG A 257 5.23 2.77 -5.57
C ARG A 257 5.78 1.82 -6.65
N THR A 258 5.14 1.74 -7.81
CA THR A 258 5.66 0.98 -8.97
C THR A 258 7.03 1.50 -9.42
N PHE A 259 7.26 2.80 -9.33
CA PHE A 259 8.49 3.46 -9.76
C PHE A 259 9.46 3.71 -8.60
N SER A 260 9.29 3.03 -7.47
CA SER A 260 10.29 3.05 -6.40
C SER A 260 11.66 2.58 -6.94
N GLY A 261 12.71 3.34 -6.63
CA GLY A 261 14.05 3.14 -7.18
C GLY A 261 14.34 3.93 -8.48
N TYR A 262 13.36 4.59 -9.09
CA TYR A 262 13.59 5.41 -10.30
C TYR A 262 14.05 6.81 -9.88
N GLU A 263 15.14 7.31 -10.47
CA GLU A 263 15.57 8.69 -10.24
C GLU A 263 14.80 9.64 -11.14
N ILE A 264 14.10 10.60 -10.54
CA ILE A 264 13.26 11.56 -11.25
C ILE A 264 13.67 13.00 -10.92
N ILE A 265 13.31 13.90 -11.82
CA ILE A 265 13.20 15.33 -11.57
C ILE A 265 11.72 15.61 -11.32
N PHE A 266 11.38 16.12 -10.15
CA PHE A 266 10.05 16.59 -9.79
C PHE A 266 10.00 18.11 -9.93
N GLU A 267 8.96 18.62 -10.58
CA GLU A 267 8.75 20.06 -10.73
C GLU A 267 7.30 20.42 -10.42
N LYS A 268 7.09 21.52 -9.68
CA LYS A 268 5.82 22.24 -9.71
C LYS A 268 5.86 23.16 -10.93
N VAL A 269 4.90 23.01 -11.83
CA VAL A 269 4.76 23.81 -13.05
C VAL A 269 3.76 24.91 -12.77
N ASP A 270 4.16 26.16 -13.00
CA ASP A 270 3.23 27.29 -12.97
C ASP A 270 2.45 27.31 -14.29
N LEU A 271 1.11 27.26 -14.20
CA LEU A 271 0.20 27.34 -15.34
C LEU A 271 -0.06 28.79 -15.74
#